data_AF-K1THP4-F1
#
_entry.id   AF-K1THP4-F1
#
_cell.length_a   1.000
_cell.length_b   1.000
_cell.length_c   1.000
_cell.angle_alpha   90.00
_cell.angle_beta   90.00
_cell.angle_gamma   90.00
#
_symmetry.space_group_name_H-M   'P 1'
#
loop_
_entity.id
_entity.type
_entity.pdbx_description
1 polymer ?
#
loop_
_entity_poly.entity_id
_entity_poly.type
_entity_poly.pdbx_seq_one_letter_code
_entity_poly.pdbx_strand_id
1 'polypeptide(L)' 'LYPTLEFKKYSGLFGAGQFNCTSGYEEAAAQGVIAGMNAAMKIKGQRTVYP' A
#
# COMPACT_ATOMS: atom_id res chain seq x y z
N LEU A 1 -1.32 4.38 -8.40
CA LEU A 1 -1.25 4.52 -6.93
C LEU A 1 -0.46 5.78 -6.56
N TYR A 2 -0.59 6.28 -5.33
CA TYR A 2 0.46 7.13 -4.72
C TYR A 2 1.63 6.25 -4.26
N PRO A 3 2.80 6.82 -3.93
CA PRO A 3 3.92 6.03 -3.40
C PRO A 3 3.56 5.26 -2.11
N THR A 4 2.57 5.72 -1.34
CA THR A 4 2.01 5.02 -0.17
C THR A 4 1.19 3.77 -0.51
N LEU A 5 1.07 3.42 -1.79
CA LEU A 5 0.24 2.34 -2.34
C LEU A 5 -1.28 2.57 -2.27
N GLU A 6 -1.72 3.79 -1.90
CA GLU A 6 -3.14 4.19 -1.93
C GLU A 6 -3.60 4.49 -3.37
N PHE A 7 -4.83 4.10 -3.70
CA PHE A 7 -5.47 4.42 -4.98
C PHE A 7 -5.77 5.91 -5.07
N LYS A 8 -5.29 6.56 -6.14
CA LYS A 8 -5.50 8.01 -6.36
C LYS A 8 -6.98 8.41 -6.40
N LYS A 9 -7.84 7.53 -6.92
CA LYS A 9 -9.29 7.77 -7.08
C LYS A 9 -10.12 7.36 -5.85
N TYR A 10 -9.61 6.46 -5.02
CA TYR A 10 -10.37 5.83 -3.93
C TYR A 10 -9.57 5.95 -2.64
N SER A 11 -9.87 6.99 -1.85
CA SER A 11 -9.25 7.20 -0.55
C SER A 11 -9.57 6.03 0.38
N GLY A 12 -8.55 5.50 1.05
CA GLY A 12 -8.65 4.34 1.95
C GLY A 12 -8.48 2.99 1.25
N LEU A 13 -8.42 2.94 -0.08
CA LEU A 13 -8.16 1.70 -0.82
C LEU A 13 -6.66 1.59 -1.13
N PHE A 14 -6.02 0.49 -0.72
CA PHE A 14 -4.60 0.23 -0.92
C PHE A 14 -4.40 -1.03 -1.77
N GLY A 15 -3.44 -1.00 -2.69
CA GLY A 15 -3.09 -2.14 -3.56
C GLY A 15 -1.69 -2.66 -3.23
N ALA A 16 -1.48 -3.98 -3.33
CA ALA A 16 -0.19 -4.63 -3.14
C ALA A 16 -0.09 -5.92 -3.95
N GLY A 17 1.14 -6.40 -4.16
CA GLY A 17 1.41 -7.72 -4.74
C GLY A 17 1.14 -7.80 -6.23
N GLN A 18 0.77 -9.00 -6.70
CA GLN A 18 0.58 -9.25 -8.14
C GLN A 18 -0.48 -8.34 -8.78
N PHE A 19 -1.46 -7.88 -7.99
CA PHE A 19 -2.43 -6.87 -8.42
C PHE A 19 -1.77 -5.55 -8.85
N ASN A 20 -0.61 -5.21 -8.29
CA ASN A 20 0.23 -4.09 -8.68
C ASN A 20 1.31 -4.48 -9.72
N CYS A 21 1.09 -5.58 -10.46
CA CYS A 21 1.98 -6.07 -11.50
C CYS A 21 3.36 -6.57 -11.02
N THR A 22 3.49 -6.99 -9.77
CA THR A 22 4.66 -7.78 -9.34
C THR A 22 4.48 -9.25 -9.68
N SER A 23 5.56 -10.01 -9.79
CA SER A 23 5.50 -11.47 -9.98
C SER A 23 6.27 -12.25 -8.92
N GLY A 24 7.26 -11.63 -8.27
CA GLY A 24 8.02 -12.24 -7.17
C GLY A 24 7.30 -12.15 -5.83
N TYR A 25 7.61 -13.13 -4.96
CA TYR A 25 7.03 -13.23 -3.62
C TYR A 25 7.54 -12.10 -2.72
N GLU A 26 8.82 -11.77 -2.86
CA GLU A 26 9.54 -10.78 -2.08
C GLU A 26 8.97 -9.38 -2.32
N GLU A 27 8.79 -8.98 -3.58
CA GLU A 27 8.20 -7.68 -3.94
C GLU A 27 6.73 -7.60 -3.51
N ALA A 28 5.99 -8.72 -3.63
CA ALA A 28 4.60 -8.75 -3.20
C ALA A 28 4.46 -8.62 -1.68
N ALA A 29 5.31 -9.31 -0.91
CA ALA A 29 5.35 -9.22 0.54
C ALA A 29 5.75 -7.82 1.00
N ALA A 30 6.78 -7.22 0.40
CA ALA A 30 7.23 -5.88 0.73
C ALA A 30 6.12 -4.84 0.51
N GLN A 31 5.44 -4.90 -0.64
CA GLN A 31 4.30 -4.02 -0.91
C GLN A 31 3.14 -4.27 0.06
N GLY A 32 2.85 -5.54 0.39
CA GLY A 32 1.78 -5.91 1.32
C GLY A 32 1.98 -5.30 2.70
N VAL A 33 3.21 -5.35 3.23
CA VAL A 33 3.57 -4.74 4.51
C VAL A 33 3.32 -3.23 4.48
N ILE A 34 3.83 -2.54 3.45
CA ILE A 34 3.70 -1.08 3.34
C ILE A 34 2.24 -0.65 3.14
N ALA A 35 1.49 -1.34 2.28
CA ALA A 35 0.07 -1.07 2.05
C ALA A 35 -0.76 -1.26 3.32
N GLY A 36 -0.52 -2.34 4.07
CA GLY A 36 -1.19 -2.62 5.34
C GLY A 36 -0.86 -1.59 6.42
N MET A 37 0.42 -1.22 6.56
CA MET A 37 0.85 -0.17 7.49
C MET A 37 0.17 1.17 7.17
N ASN A 38 0.14 1.57 5.90
CA ASN A 38 -0.48 2.81 5.48
C ASN A 38 -2.00 2.81 5.63
N ALA A 39 -2.67 1.67 5.38
CA ALA A 39 -4.09 1.51 5.68
C ALA A 39 -4.38 1.71 7.17
N ALA A 40 -3.58 1.10 8.05
CA ALA A 40 -3.72 1.28 9.49
C ALA A 40 -3.45 2.73 9.93
N MET A 41 -2.41 3.38 9.39
CA MET A 41 -2.12 4.79 9.68
C MET A 41 -3.25 5.71 9.22
N LYS A 42 -3.84 5.46 8.05
CA LYS A 42 -4.99 6.22 7.55
C LYS A 42 -6.18 6.14 8.50
N ILE A 43 -6.50 4.94 9.00
CA ILE A 43 -7.58 4.74 10.00
C ILE A 43 -7.29 5.51 11.28
N LYS A 44 -6.04 5.53 11.72
CA LYS A 44 -5.61 6.25 12.94
C LYS A 44 -5.45 7.77 12.75
N GLY A 45 -5.68 8.30 11.54
CA GLY A 45 -5.42 9.71 11.23
C GLY A 45 -3.93 10.11 11.32
N GLN A 46 -3.03 9.14 11.14
CA GLN A 46 -1.58 9.32 11.23
C GLN A 46 -0.95 9.49 9.84
N ARG A 47 0.25 10.07 9.82
CA ARG A 47 1.03 10.23 8.58
C ARG A 47 1.43 8.85 8.03
N THR A 48 1.18 8.63 6.75
CA THR A 48 1.59 7.43 6.01
C THR A 48 3.10 7.42 5.73
N VAL A 49 3.64 6.22 5.55
CA VAL A 49 5.05 5.95 5.25
C VAL A 49 5.21 5.66 3.76
N TYR A 50 6.35 6.04 3.21
CA TYR A 50 6.70 5.73 1.82
C TYR A 50 7.61 4.49 1.76
N PRO A 51 7.50 3.66 0.71
CA PRO A 51 8.55 2.70 0.36
C PRO A 51 9.88 3.38 0.09
#